data_AF-A0A7G2IJR7-F1
#
_entry.id   AF-A0A7G2IJR7-F1
#
_cell.length_a   1.000
_cell.length_b   1.000
_cell.length_c   1.000
_cell.angle_alpha   90.00
_cell.angle_beta   90.00
_cell.angle_gamma   90.00
#
_symmetry.space_group_name_H-M   'P 1'
#
loop_
_entity.id
_entity.type
_entity.pdbx_description
1 polymer ?
#
loop_
_entity_poly.entity_id
_entity_poly.type
_entity_poly.pdbx_seq_one_letter_code
_entity_poly.pdbx_strand_id
1 'polypeptide(L)'
;MCSYRCPIQAQVINNKTVFIQGNPNAPQQGTRVCARGGSGVSLVNDPHRIVKPMKRTGPRGSGEWQVISWEQAYKEIAEKNDGN
;
A
#
# COMPACT_ATOMS: atom_id res chain seq x y z
N MET A 1 -6.64 -3.13 4.46
CA MET A 1 -7.38 -2.60 5.62
C MET A 1 -8.88 -2.66 5.33
N CYS A 2 -9.74 -2.96 6.31
CA CYS A 2 -11.16 -3.28 6.11
C CYS A 2 -12.06 -2.04 5.94
N SER A 3 -13.33 -2.27 5.62
CA SER A 3 -14.36 -1.22 5.45
C SER A 3 -14.66 -0.40 6.71
N TYR A 4 -14.27 -0.87 7.89
CA TYR A 4 -14.53 -0.18 9.16
C TYR A 4 -13.69 1.10 9.35
N ARG A 5 -12.52 1.19 8.71
CA ARG A 5 -11.63 2.37 8.77
C ARG A 5 -11.36 2.85 10.20
N CYS A 6 -10.95 1.93 11.10
CA CYS A 6 -10.62 2.25 12.49
C CYS A 6 -9.64 3.44 12.57
N PRO A 7 -9.84 4.40 13.49
CA PRO A 7 -8.84 5.40 13.81
C PRO A 7 -7.63 4.75 14.49
N ILE A 8 -6.43 5.02 13.99
CA ILE A 8 -5.18 4.43 14.48
C ILE A 8 -4.18 5.52 14.90
N GLN A 9 -3.21 5.12 15.72
CA GLN A 9 -2.01 5.88 16.02
C GLN A 9 -0.81 5.05 15.55
N ALA A 10 0.13 5.71 14.85
CA ALA A 10 1.38 5.11 14.42
C ALA A 10 2.55 5.71 15.19
N GLN A 11 3.41 4.86 15.74
CA GLN A 11 4.68 5.29 16.29
C GLN A 11 5.75 5.22 15.20
N VAL A 12 6.50 6.31 15.06
CA VAL A 12 7.57 6.45 14.07
C VAL A 12 8.89 6.69 14.79
N ILE A 13 9.91 5.90 14.46
CA ILE A 13 11.27 6.03 14.96
C ILE A 13 12.21 6.04 13.76
N ASN A 14 13.12 7.01 13.69
CA ASN A 14 14.07 7.14 12.57
C ASN A 14 13.40 7.11 11.19
N ASN A 15 12.28 7.83 11.05
CA ASN A 15 11.48 7.89 9.83
C ASN A 15 10.91 6.53 9.35
N LYS A 16 10.85 5.52 10.22
CA LYS A 16 10.22 4.22 9.96
C LYS A 16 9.07 4.00 10.92
N THR A 17 7.92 3.57 10.40
CA THR A 17 6.81 3.13 11.26
C THR A 17 7.19 1.84 11.96
N VAL A 18 7.16 1.83 13.29
CA VAL A 18 7.57 0.69 14.10
C VAL A 18 6.40 -0.02 14.78
N PHE A 19 5.30 0.70 15.03
CA PHE A 19 4.16 0.15 15.76
C PHE A 19 2.86 0.86 15.39
N ILE A 20 1.76 0.11 15.33
CA ILE A 20 0.41 0.59 15.07
C ILE A 20 -0.51 0.10 16.18
N GLN A 21 -1.24 1.04 16.80
CA GLN A 21 -2.29 0.78 17.78
C GLN A 21 -3.56 1.57 17.45
N GLY A 22 -4.66 1.31 18.17
CA GLY A 22 -5.83 2.17 18.11
C GLY A 22 -5.52 3.58 18.63
N ASN A 23 -6.20 4.59 18.10
CA ASN A 23 -6.01 5.98 18.53
C ASN A 23 -6.65 6.23 19.92
N PRO A 24 -5.87 6.50 20.98
CA PRO A 24 -6.42 6.78 22.30
C PRO A 24 -7.37 7.99 22.32
N ASN A 25 -7.20 8.93 21.38
CA ASN A 25 -8.02 10.14 21.27
C ASN A 25 -9.35 9.90 20.53
N ALA A 26 -9.65 8.65 20.11
CA ALA A 26 -10.90 8.29 19.46
C ALA A 26 -11.83 7.56 20.45
N PRO A 27 -12.85 8.23 21.05
CA PRO A 27 -13.59 7.71 22.20
C PRO A 27 -14.27 6.35 21.95
N GLN A 28 -14.77 6.10 20.74
CA GLN A 28 -15.46 4.85 20.43
C GLN A 28 -14.54 3.62 20.38
N GLN A 29 -13.25 3.79 20.05
CA GLN A 29 -12.33 2.68 19.79
C GLN A 29 -11.15 2.65 20.78
N GLY A 30 -10.73 3.81 21.26
CA GLY A 30 -9.55 3.98 22.12
C GLY A 30 -8.32 3.31 21.53
N THR A 31 -7.60 2.56 22.36
CA THR A 31 -6.36 1.87 21.98
C THR A 31 -6.58 0.58 21.18
N ARG A 32 -7.82 0.19 20.90
CA ARG A 32 -8.13 -1.10 20.28
C ARG A 32 -7.93 -1.06 18.77
N VAL A 33 -7.25 -2.07 18.24
CA VAL A 33 -7.18 -2.38 16.82
C VAL A 33 -7.12 -3.90 16.66
N CYS A 34 -7.76 -4.45 15.63
CA CYS A 34 -7.69 -5.89 15.38
C CYS A 34 -6.28 -6.29 14.90
N ALA A 35 -5.95 -7.59 14.98
CA ALA A 35 -4.65 -8.11 14.54
C ALA A 35 -4.28 -7.68 13.11
N ARG A 36 -5.24 -7.71 12.18
CA ARG A 36 -5.03 -7.25 10.79
C ARG A 36 -4.63 -5.78 10.69
N GLY A 37 -5.18 -4.91 11.56
CA GLY A 37 -4.86 -3.49 11.56
C GLY A 37 -3.52 -3.20 12.23
N GLY A 38 -3.24 -3.86 13.36
CA GLY A 38 -1.95 -3.75 14.05
C GLY A 38 -0.77 -4.23 13.20
N SER A 39 -0.97 -5.26 12.38
CA SER A 39 0.07 -5.79 11.47
C SER A 39 0.33 -4.95 10.22
N GLY A 40 -0.21 -3.72 10.13
CA GLY A 40 -0.01 -2.85 8.95
C GLY A 40 1.46 -2.52 8.66
N VAL A 41 2.33 -2.54 9.68
CA VAL A 41 3.78 -2.32 9.53
C VAL A 41 4.42 -3.36 8.62
N SER A 42 3.98 -4.62 8.69
CA SER A 42 4.52 -5.70 7.86
C SER A 42 4.29 -5.46 6.37
N LEU A 43 3.18 -4.82 5.98
CA LEU A 43 2.89 -4.51 4.57
C LEU A 43 3.81 -3.42 4.02
N VAL A 44 4.21 -2.45 4.85
CA VAL A 44 5.11 -1.36 4.45
C VAL A 44 6.52 -1.88 4.23
N ASN A 45 6.95 -2.83 5.05
CA ASN A 45 8.29 -3.42 5.07
C ASN A 45 8.40 -4.74 4.31
N ASP A 46 7.35 -5.17 3.61
CA ASP A 46 7.33 -6.42 2.86
C ASP A 46 8.42 -6.40 1.75
N PRO A 47 9.33 -7.39 1.69
CA PRO A 47 10.36 -7.46 0.66
C PRO A 47 9.80 -7.60 -0.77
N HIS A 48 8.56 -8.07 -0.91
CA HIS A 48 7.84 -8.21 -2.18
C HIS A 48 6.94 -7.00 -2.48
N ARG A 49 7.00 -5.93 -1.67
CA ARG A 49 6.21 -4.71 -1.90
C ARG A 49 6.57 -4.09 -3.25
N ILE A 50 5.54 -3.81 -4.05
CA ILE A 50 5.69 -3.07 -5.30
C ILE A 50 5.94 -1.60 -4.97
N VAL A 51 7.14 -1.11 -5.28
CA VAL A 51 7.59 0.26 -4.99
C VAL A 51 7.85 1.11 -6.25
N LYS A 52 7.78 0.50 -7.43
CA LYS A 52 7.94 1.17 -8.73
C LYS A 52 6.84 0.71 -9.70
N PRO A 53 6.47 1.54 -10.67
CA PRO A 53 5.61 1.11 -11.77
C PRO A 53 6.23 -0.06 -12.53
N MET A 54 5.40 -1.01 -12.93
CA MET A 54 5.82 -2.19 -13.69
C MET A 54 4.85 -2.44 -14.85
N LYS A 55 5.41 -2.72 -16.04
CA LYS A 55 4.67 -3.10 -17.24
C LYS A 55 4.78 -4.60 -17.46
N ARG A 56 3.66 -5.24 -17.77
CA ARG A 56 3.62 -6.66 -18.10
C ARG A 56 4.28 -6.88 -19.46
N THR A 57 5.24 -7.80 -19.55
CA THR A 57 5.93 -8.15 -20.80
C THR A 57 5.47 -9.48 -21.39
N GLY A 58 4.89 -10.36 -20.58
CA GLY A 58 4.40 -11.67 -21.00
C GLY A 58 2.86 -11.82 -21.01
N PRO A 59 2.36 -13.06 -21.20
CA PRO A 59 0.94 -13.40 -21.06
C PRO A 59 0.39 -13.03 -19.67
N ARG A 60 -0.90 -12.73 -19.59
CA ARG A 60 -1.54 -12.40 -18.30
C ARG A 60 -1.44 -13.59 -17.33
N GLY A 61 -0.89 -13.35 -16.14
CA GLY A 61 -0.67 -14.39 -15.13
C GLY A 61 0.74 -15.02 -15.12
N SER A 62 1.58 -14.72 -16.11
CA SER A 62 2.97 -15.23 -16.19
C SER A 62 3.90 -14.70 -15.09
N GLY A 63 3.57 -13.54 -14.50
CA GLY A 63 4.47 -12.88 -13.55
C GLY A 63 5.65 -12.15 -14.21
N GLU A 64 5.65 -12.02 -15.54
CA GLU A 64 6.71 -11.31 -16.26
C GLU A 64 6.45 -9.80 -16.30
N TRP A 65 7.35 -9.04 -15.67
CA TRP A 65 7.25 -7.61 -15.48
C TRP A 65 8.57 -6.90 -15.76
N GLN A 66 8.47 -5.70 -16.35
CA GLN A 66 9.59 -4.78 -16.52
C GLN A 66 9.31 -3.49 -15.75
N VAL A 67 10.29 -2.98 -15.02
CA VAL A 67 10.20 -1.67 -14.35
C VAL A 67 10.19 -0.57 -15.40
N ILE A 68 9.25 0.36 -15.27
CA ILE A 68 9.13 1.54 -16.13
C ILE A 68 9.07 2.82 -15.28
N SER A 69 9.25 3.98 -15.91
CA SER A 69 9.08 5.27 -15.21
C SER A 69 7.61 5.59 -14.95
N TRP A 70 7.35 6.52 -14.03
CA TRP A 70 6.00 7.01 -13.77
C TRP A 70 5.41 7.73 -14.98
N GLU A 71 6.21 8.54 -15.68
CA GLU A 71 5.80 9.27 -16.87
C GLU A 71 5.35 8.31 -17.98
N GLN A 72 6.12 7.26 -18.22
CA GLN A 72 5.75 6.22 -19.19
C GLN A 72 4.47 5.49 -18.76
N ALA A 73 4.37 5.10 -17.48
CA ALA A 73 3.20 4.37 -16.97
C ALA A 73 1.91 5.18 -17.15
N TYR A 74 1.93 6.47 -16.81
CA TYR A 74 0.77 7.34 -16.98
C TYR A 74 0.42 7.57 -18.44
N LYS A 75 1.42 7.81 -19.29
CA LYS A 75 1.22 8.01 -20.73
C LYS A 75 0.53 6.80 -21.37
N GLU A 76 1.08 5.61 -21.16
CA GLU A 76 0.52 4.39 -21.77
C GLU A 76 -0.89 4.06 -21.25
N ILE A 77 -1.18 4.33 -19.97
CA ILE A 77 -2.54 4.15 -19.42
C ILE A 77 -3.52 5.14 -20.05
N ALA A 78 -3.13 6.40 -20.21
CA ALA A 78 -3.96 7.42 -20.81
C ALA A 78 -4.26 7.11 -22.29
N GLU A 79 -3.23 6.84 -23.08
CA GLU A 79 -3.36 6.49 -24.51
C GLU A 79 -4.36 5.34 -24.74
N LYS A 80 -4.28 4.30 -23.89
CA LYS A 80 -5.18 3.16 -23.97
C LYS A 80 -6.63 3.49 -23.57
N ASN A 81 -6.82 4.40 -22.62
CA ASN A 81 -8.16 4.82 -22.19
C ASN A 81 -8.83 5.71 -23.24
N ASP A 82 -8.03 6.47 -24.00
CA ASP A 82 -8.51 7.34 -25.07
C ASP A 82 -8.85 6.59 -26.36
N GLY A 83 -8.71 5.26 -26.36
CA GLY A 83 -9.14 4.38 -27.45
C GLY A 83 -8.18 4.30 -28.64
N ASN A 84 -6.93 4.74 -28.49
CA ASN A 84 -5.85 4.53 -29.46
C ASN A 84 -5.07 3.23 -29.18
#